data_AF-A0A2E7R612-F1
#
_entry.id   AF-A0A2E7R612-F1
#
_cell.length_a   1.000
_cell.length_b   1.000
_cell.length_c   1.000
_cell.angle_alpha   90.00
_cell.angle_beta   90.00
_cell.angle_gamma   90.00
#
_symmetry.space_group_name_H-M   'P 1'
#
loop_
_entity.id
_entity.type
_entity.pdbx_description
1 polymer ?
#
loop_
_entity_poly.entity_id
_entity_poly.type
_entity_poly.pdbx_seq_one_letter_code
_entity_poly.pdbx_strand_id
1 'polypeptide(L)'
;MKKHKFYIILLSLVIILSSCQKFSEGMTGSKRSKSSDEFFVHKKKPLVVPPDFEEMPSPEQNKENEEKPSAYNESIEDLLNIKKKENNESFEVGNDKSLEQSILKKIKKN
;
A
#
# COMPACT_ATOMS: atom_id res chain seq x y z
N MET A 1 1.18 -17.70 35.03
CA MET A 1 1.09 -17.33 33.59
C MET A 1 -0.12 -17.91 32.86
N LYS A 2 -0.51 -19.18 33.04
CA LYS A 2 -1.67 -19.78 32.31
C LYS A 2 -3.03 -19.13 32.62
N LYS A 3 -3.26 -18.70 33.87
CA LYS A 3 -4.52 -18.03 34.29
C LYS A 3 -4.76 -16.70 33.58
N HIS A 4 -3.74 -15.85 33.46
CA HIS A 4 -3.85 -14.58 32.73
C HIS A 4 -4.11 -14.79 31.23
N LYS A 5 -3.46 -15.80 30.62
CA LYS A 5 -3.74 -16.19 29.23
C LYS A 5 -5.18 -16.66 29.03
N PHE A 6 -5.72 -17.40 30.00
CA PHE A 6 -7.13 -17.82 30.00
C PHE A 6 -8.10 -16.63 30.11
N TYR A 7 -7.83 -15.67 31.00
CA TYR A 7 -8.63 -14.44 31.09
C TYR A 7 -8.60 -13.61 29.81
N ILE A 8 -7.46 -13.54 29.12
CA ILE A 8 -7.34 -12.83 27.83
C ILE A 8 -8.18 -13.51 26.74
N ILE A 9 -8.15 -14.84 26.67
CA ILE A 9 -8.96 -15.62 25.73
C ILE A 9 -10.45 -15.45 26.03
N LEU A 10 -10.83 -15.53 27.31
CA LEU A 10 -12.22 -15.31 27.74
C LEU A 10 -12.70 -13.90 27.38
N LEU A 11 -11.88 -12.88 27.60
CA LEU A 11 -12.20 -11.49 27.28
C LEU A 11 -12.39 -11.31 25.77
N SER A 12 -11.52 -11.90 24.94
CA SER A 12 -11.70 -11.86 23.48
C SER A 12 -12.99 -12.54 23.02
N LEU A 13 -13.37 -13.66 23.65
CA LEU A 13 -14.59 -14.38 23.32
C LEU A 13 -15.84 -13.54 23.62
N VAL A 14 -15.87 -12.84 24.76
CA VAL A 14 -16.99 -11.98 25.16
C VAL A 14 -17.18 -10.81 24.19
N ILE A 15 -16.08 -10.21 23.69
CA ILE A 15 -16.12 -9.10 22.72
C ILE A 15 -16.73 -9.59 21.38
N ILE A 16 -16.33 -10.77 20.92
CA ILE A 16 -16.82 -11.35 19.66
C ILE A 16 -18.31 -11.73 19.80
N LEU A 17 -18.71 -12.34 20.91
CA LEU A 17 -20.11 -12.72 21.16
C LEU A 17 -21.06 -11.52 21.27
N SER A 18 -20.58 -10.40 21.83
CA SER A 18 -21.37 -9.16 21.94
C SER A 18 -21.70 -8.54 20.58
N SER A 19 -20.86 -8.77 19.56
CA SER A 19 -21.05 -8.24 18.21
C SER A 19 -22.07 -9.05 17.37
N CYS A 20 -22.46 -10.24 17.83
CA CYS A 20 -23.37 -11.15 17.11
C CYS A 20 -24.82 -10.65 17.07
N GLN A 21 -25.22 -9.68 17.90
CA GLN A 21 -26.56 -9.08 17.86
C GLN A 21 -26.89 -8.42 16.51
N LYS A 22 -25.88 -7.91 15.79
CA LYS A 22 -26.04 -7.28 14.47
C LYS A 22 -25.88 -8.26 13.31
N PHE A 23 -25.40 -9.48 13.58
CA PHE A 23 -25.20 -10.50 12.56
C PHE A 23 -26.54 -11.01 12.00
N SER A 24 -27.57 -11.16 12.85
CA SER A 24 -28.92 -11.54 12.39
C SER A 24 -29.51 -10.49 11.44
N GLU A 25 -29.40 -9.21 11.78
CA GLU A 25 -29.94 -8.09 10.98
C GLU A 25 -29.36 -8.05 9.55
N GLY A 26 -28.09 -8.46 9.37
CA GLY A 26 -27.43 -8.64 8.07
C GLY A 26 -27.80 -9.95 7.35
N MET A 27 -28.03 -11.05 8.08
CA MET A 27 -28.39 -12.35 7.49
C MET A 27 -29.87 -12.41 7.06
N THR A 28 -30.77 -11.69 7.74
CA THR A 28 -32.21 -11.71 7.40
C THR A 28 -32.56 -10.82 6.20
N GLY A 29 -31.57 -10.15 5.58
CA GLY A 29 -31.82 -9.22 4.49
C GLY A 29 -32.76 -8.08 4.88
N SER A 30 -32.66 -7.60 6.13
CA SER A 30 -33.51 -6.49 6.59
C SER A 30 -33.27 -5.23 5.74
N LYS A 31 -34.32 -4.45 5.49
CA LYS A 31 -34.18 -3.19 4.74
C LYS A 31 -33.18 -2.28 5.45
N ARG A 32 -32.23 -1.72 4.68
CA ARG A 32 -31.19 -0.79 5.18
C ARG A 32 -31.78 0.39 5.96
N SER A 33 -32.99 0.82 5.60
CA SER A 33 -33.77 1.84 6.31
C SER A 33 -35.09 1.23 6.81
N LYS A 34 -35.47 1.55 8.05
CA LYS A 34 -36.81 1.27 8.59
C LYS A 34 -37.89 2.17 7.97
N SER A 35 -37.47 3.28 7.36
CA SER A 35 -38.33 4.21 6.62
C SER A 35 -38.23 3.94 5.12
N SER A 36 -39.34 4.06 4.39
CA SER A 36 -39.46 3.78 2.95
C SER A 36 -38.78 4.80 2.04
N ASP A 37 -38.09 5.79 2.59
CA ASP A 37 -37.49 6.90 1.84
C ASP A 37 -36.10 6.50 1.31
N GLU A 38 -36.10 5.71 0.23
CA GLU A 38 -34.88 5.21 -0.44
C GLU A 38 -34.13 6.30 -1.22
N PHE A 39 -34.76 7.47 -1.40
CA PHE A 39 -34.15 8.62 -2.03
C PHE A 39 -34.14 9.80 -1.06
N PHE A 40 -32.98 10.11 -0.50
CA PHE A 40 -32.74 11.36 0.22
C PHE A 40 -32.78 12.53 -0.77
N VAL A 41 -33.97 12.95 -1.17
CA VAL A 41 -34.19 14.12 -2.03
C VAL A 41 -34.05 15.37 -1.17
N HIS A 42 -32.80 15.76 -0.91
CA HIS A 42 -32.51 17.03 -0.26
C HIS A 42 -32.45 18.16 -1.29
N LYS A 43 -33.25 19.21 -1.05
CA LYS A 43 -33.18 20.44 -1.85
C LYS A 43 -31.77 21.03 -1.72
N LYS A 44 -31.04 21.10 -2.83
CA LYS A 44 -29.71 21.72 -2.86
C LYS A 44 -29.86 23.21 -2.55
N LYS A 45 -28.95 23.74 -1.74
CA LYS A 45 -28.78 25.19 -1.58
C LYS A 45 -28.42 25.79 -2.95
N PRO A 46 -28.82 27.04 -3.24
CA PRO A 46 -28.39 27.71 -4.47
C PRO A 46 -26.86 27.73 -4.55
N LEU A 47 -26.35 27.72 -5.78
CA LEU A 47 -24.92 27.85 -6.03
C LEU A 47 -24.47 29.23 -5.52
N VAL A 48 -23.59 29.23 -4.52
CA VAL A 48 -22.94 30.44 -4.01
C VAL A 48 -21.44 30.23 -4.13
N VAL A 49 -20.76 31.25 -4.62
CA VAL A 49 -19.29 31.26 -4.69
C VAL A 49 -18.78 31.46 -3.25
N PRO A 50 -17.86 30.61 -2.75
CA PRO A 50 -17.28 30.82 -1.43
C PRO A 50 -16.51 32.15 -1.38
N PRO A 51 -16.45 32.81 -0.21
CA PRO A 51 -15.81 34.13 -0.06
C PRO A 51 -14.34 34.14 -0.52
N ASP A 52 -13.64 33.02 -0.37
CA ASP A 52 -12.21 32.88 -0.68
C ASP A 52 -11.98 32.08 -1.99
N PHE A 53 -12.92 32.12 -2.94
CA PHE A 53 -12.83 31.33 -4.19
C PHE A 53 -11.58 31.64 -5.01
N GLU A 54 -11.11 32.88 -4.97
CA GLU A 54 -9.93 33.35 -5.71
C GLU A 54 -8.63 33.16 -4.91
N GLU A 55 -8.71 32.76 -3.63
CA GLU A 55 -7.54 32.57 -2.77
C GLU A 55 -7.10 31.11 -2.77
N MET A 56 -5.96 30.83 -3.41
CA MET A 56 -5.32 29.52 -3.31
C MET A 56 -4.45 29.46 -2.04
N PRO A 57 -4.53 28.37 -1.25
CA PRO A 57 -3.56 28.18 -0.18
C PRO A 57 -2.16 28.07 -0.78
N SER A 58 -1.21 28.84 -0.24
CA SER A 58 0.19 28.69 -0.62
C SER A 58 0.66 27.27 -0.26
N PRO A 59 1.45 26.60 -1.11
CA PRO A 59 2.12 25.37 -0.71
C PRO A 59 2.95 25.63 0.54
N GLU A 60 2.97 24.63 1.43
CA GLU A 60 3.80 24.66 2.63
C GLU A 60 5.26 24.79 2.19
N GLN A 61 5.85 25.97 2.40
CA GLN A 61 7.29 26.11 2.30
C GLN A 61 7.86 25.27 3.43
N ASN A 62 8.34 24.06 3.10
CA ASN A 62 9.26 23.37 3.96
C ASN A 62 10.35 24.38 4.29
N LYS A 63 10.39 24.82 5.55
CA LYS A 63 11.61 25.38 6.13
C LYS A 63 12.58 24.22 6.29
N GLU A 64 12.95 23.61 5.18
CA GLU A 64 14.16 22.82 5.11
C GLU A 64 15.24 23.86 5.38
N ASN A 65 15.88 23.71 6.53
CA ASN A 65 17.05 24.49 6.88
C ASN A 65 17.91 24.60 5.62
N GLU A 66 18.44 25.78 5.33
CA GLU A 66 19.47 25.98 4.33
C GLU A 66 20.74 25.20 4.74
N GLU A 67 20.68 23.87 4.72
CA GLU A 67 21.84 23.02 4.65
C GLU A 67 22.33 23.14 3.21
N LYS A 68 23.29 24.04 3.03
CA LYS A 68 24.12 24.12 1.84
C LYS A 68 24.42 22.70 1.36
N PRO A 69 24.14 22.34 0.11
CA PRO A 69 24.42 20.99 -0.37
C PRO A 69 25.93 20.78 -0.33
N SER A 70 26.41 20.02 0.66
CA SER A 70 27.79 19.54 0.75
C SER A 70 28.17 18.59 -0.39
N ALA A 71 27.19 18.24 -1.24
CA ALA A 71 27.30 17.32 -2.37
C ALA A 71 27.74 17.98 -3.69
N TYR A 72 28.14 19.26 -3.71
CA TYR A 72 28.62 19.88 -4.97
C TYR A 72 30.02 19.41 -5.41
N ASN A 73 30.70 18.60 -4.58
CA ASN A 73 32.10 18.21 -4.80
C ASN A 73 32.30 16.73 -5.15
N GLU A 74 31.25 15.92 -5.24
CA GLU A 74 31.37 14.52 -5.66
C GLU A 74 31.11 14.38 -7.15
N SER A 75 32.07 13.77 -7.86
CA SER A 75 31.93 13.48 -9.29
C SER A 75 30.83 12.45 -9.50
N ILE A 76 30.11 12.53 -10.62
CA ILE A 76 29.08 11.55 -10.99
C ILE A 76 29.65 10.12 -11.01
N GLU A 77 30.94 9.95 -11.33
CA GLU A 77 31.62 8.65 -11.27
C GLU A 77 31.65 8.03 -9.86
N ASP A 78 31.82 8.87 -8.83
CA ASP A 78 31.88 8.42 -7.43
C ASP A 78 30.49 8.03 -6.94
N LEU A 79 29.47 8.80 -7.30
CA LEU A 79 28.06 8.52 -7.00
C LEU A 79 27.58 7.21 -7.64
N LEU A 80 28.08 6.90 -8.84
CA LEU A 80 27.70 5.69 -9.57
C LEU A 80 28.56 4.48 -9.21
N ASN A 81 29.56 4.63 -8.32
CA ASN A 81 30.47 3.58 -7.85
C ASN A 81 31.02 2.70 -8.99
N ILE A 82 31.28 3.32 -10.15
CA ILE A 82 31.77 2.62 -11.34
C ILE A 82 33.27 2.46 -11.16
N LYS A 83 33.68 1.30 -10.64
CA LYS A 83 35.10 0.95 -10.65
C LYS A 83 35.58 0.89 -12.09
N LYS A 84 36.48 1.81 -12.49
CA LYS A 84 37.26 1.71 -13.72
C LYS A 84 38.12 0.44 -13.68
N LYS A 85 37.53 -0.70 -14.02
CA LYS A 85 38.26 -1.88 -14.44
C LYS A 85 38.45 -1.76 -15.95
N GLU A 86 39.60 -1.27 -16.36
CA GLU A 86 40.17 -1.63 -17.65
C GLU A 86 40.42 -3.14 -17.63
N ASN A 87 39.46 -3.95 -18.11
CA ASN A 87 39.72 -5.34 -18.42
C ASN A 87 38.92 -5.74 -19.66
N ASN A 88 39.68 -5.95 -20.73
CA ASN A 88 39.27 -6.58 -21.97
C ASN A 88 38.91 -8.04 -21.68
N GLU A 89 37.65 -8.35 -21.36
CA GLU A 89 37.19 -9.73 -21.27
C GLU A 89 35.98 -9.93 -22.18
N SER A 90 36.24 -10.72 -23.23
CA SER A 90 35.28 -11.23 -24.19
C SER A 90 34.07 -11.84 -23.49
N PHE A 91 32.87 -11.43 -23.89
CA PHE A 91 31.63 -12.12 -23.55
C PHE A 91 31.68 -13.54 -24.13
N GLU A 92 32.08 -14.54 -23.34
CA GLU A 92 31.76 -15.92 -23.67
C GLU A 92 30.27 -16.15 -23.41
N VAL A 93 29.52 -16.32 -24.50
CA VAL A 93 28.15 -16.84 -24.48
C VAL A 93 28.24 -18.30 -24.04
N GLY A 94 28.24 -18.51 -22.72
CA GLY A 94 28.12 -19.82 -22.11
C GLY A 94 26.76 -20.40 -22.45
N ASN A 95 26.75 -21.41 -23.32
CA ASN A 95 25.56 -22.19 -23.64
C ASN A 95 25.10 -22.94 -22.39
N ASP A 96 24.16 -22.36 -21.64
CA ASP A 96 23.54 -22.98 -20.46
C ASP A 96 22.63 -24.15 -20.86
N LYS A 97 23.26 -25.26 -21.26
CA LYS A 97 22.64 -26.56 -21.57
C LYS A 97 21.86 -27.14 -20.38
N SER A 98 22.06 -26.59 -19.17
CA SER A 98 21.39 -26.99 -17.92
C SER A 98 19.87 -26.81 -17.98
N LEU A 99 19.41 -25.69 -18.53
CA LEU A 99 17.99 -25.34 -18.55
C LEU A 99 17.26 -26.16 -19.64
N GLU A 100 17.86 -26.26 -20.82
CA GLU A 100 17.34 -27.10 -21.92
C GLU A 100 17.22 -28.57 -21.53
N GLN A 101 18.24 -29.13 -20.86
CA GLN A 101 18.20 -30.52 -20.41
C GLN A 101 17.12 -30.76 -19.35
N SER A 102 16.89 -29.78 -18.46
CA SER A 102 15.83 -29.84 -17.45
C SER A 102 14.44 -29.87 -18.08
N ILE A 103 14.23 -29.11 -19.16
CA ILE A 103 12.98 -29.09 -19.92
C ILE A 103 12.79 -30.42 -20.68
N LEU A 104 13.81 -30.90 -21.39
CA LEU A 104 13.74 -32.16 -22.15
C LEU A 104 13.42 -33.37 -21.26
N LYS A 105 14.02 -33.42 -20.07
CA LYS A 105 13.76 -34.49 -19.08
C LYS A 105 12.31 -34.49 -18.61
N LYS A 106 11.68 -33.31 -18.51
CA LYS A 106 10.29 -33.19 -18.09
C LYS A 106 9.32 -33.61 -19.20
N ILE A 107 9.66 -33.34 -20.47
CA ILE A 107 8.87 -33.77 -21.63
C ILE A 107 8.87 -35.29 -21.77
N LYS A 108 10.03 -35.95 -21.67
CA LYS A 108 10.15 -37.42 -21.85
C LYS A 108 9.52 -38.27 -20.74
N LYS A 109 9.13 -37.67 -19.62
CA LYS A 109 8.55 -38.38 -18.46
C LYS A 109 7.02 -38.52 -18.55
N ASN A 110 6.37 -37.76 -19.44
CA ASN A 110 4.99 -37.99 -19.88
C ASN A 110 4.99 -38.90 -21.11
#